data_AF-A0A8K0P473-F1
#
_entry.id   AF-A0A8K0P473-F1
#
_cell.length_a   1.000
_cell.length_b   1.000
_cell.length_c   1.000
_cell.angle_alpha   90.00
_cell.angle_beta   90.00
_cell.angle_gamma   90.00
#
_symmetry.space_group_name_H-M   'P 1'
#
loop_
_entity.id
_entity.type
_entity.pdbx_description
1 polymer ?
#
loop_
_entity_poly.entity_id
_entity_poly.type
_entity_poly.pdbx_seq_one_letter_code
_entity_poly.pdbx_strand_id
1 'polypeptide(L)'
;TLRPFNVNYFPLLDYSFLNVITFLFRGTYLVFEKGDIDRPTVKNRTWARNDFHFDDVAKAMLTLFTVSTFEGWPGLLYVSIDSHAEDYGPIHNFRPIVAAFYIIYIIIIAFFMVNIFVGFVIVTFQNEGEQEYKNCELDKNQRNCIEFALKAKPIRRYIPKHRIQYKVWWFVTSQPFEYTIFILIMINTITLAMKFHRQPQIYTNALDVLNMIFTAVFALEFVFKLAAFRFKVSSSFLKISYHKGKSCPVIEVFYTSFSVHIE
;
A
#
# COMPACT_ATOMS: atom_id res chain seq x y z
N THR A 1 9.60 41.87 21.94
CA THR A 1 9.14 41.34 20.64
C THR A 1 9.37 39.85 20.67
N LEU A 2 8.33 39.07 20.92
CA LEU A 2 8.39 37.62 21.07
C LEU A 2 8.76 37.02 19.71
N ARG A 3 9.98 36.50 19.54
CA ARG A 3 10.34 35.59 18.45
C ARG A 3 10.22 34.16 18.98
N PRO A 4 9.03 33.53 18.99
CA PRO A 4 8.81 32.25 19.68
C PRO A 4 9.63 31.08 19.13
N PHE A 5 10.28 31.24 17.97
CA PHE A 5 10.98 30.20 17.21
C PHE A 5 12.40 30.59 16.75
N ASN A 6 12.95 31.73 17.18
CA ASN A 6 14.34 32.10 16.84
C ASN A 6 15.34 31.41 17.78
N VAL A 7 15.03 30.17 18.16
CA VAL A 7 15.92 29.31 18.90
C VAL A 7 16.58 28.42 17.86
N ASN A 8 17.49 29.04 17.10
CA ASN A 8 18.81 28.48 16.88
C ASN A 8 18.87 26.95 17.11
N TYR A 9 18.41 26.24 16.09
CA TYR A 9 18.20 24.80 16.10
C TYR A 9 19.56 24.14 15.94
N PHE A 10 20.18 23.69 17.04
CA PHE A 10 21.53 23.13 17.01
C PHE A 10 21.53 21.71 17.53
N PRO A 11 21.65 20.67 16.67
CA PRO A 11 21.88 19.32 17.15
C PRO A 11 23.18 19.26 17.97
N LEU A 12 23.05 19.08 19.28
CA LEU A 12 24.18 18.68 20.12
C LEU A 12 24.45 17.20 19.81
N LEU A 13 25.60 16.93 19.18
CA LEU A 13 26.11 15.56 19.00
C LEU A 13 26.59 14.91 20.32
N ASP A 14 26.50 15.64 21.43
CA ASP A 14 26.99 15.23 22.76
C ASP A 14 26.09 15.85 23.85
N TYR A 15 25.10 15.10 24.34
CA TYR A 15 24.10 15.57 25.34
C TYR A 15 24.68 15.75 26.75
N SER A 16 25.94 15.38 26.98
CA SER A 16 26.56 15.33 28.31
C SER A 16 27.02 16.70 28.87
N PHE A 17 27.03 17.76 28.05
CA PHE A 17 27.47 19.09 28.47
C PHE A 17 26.36 20.13 28.28
N LEU A 18 25.37 20.08 29.17
CA LEU A 18 24.15 20.89 29.09
C LEU A 18 24.30 22.36 29.55
N ASN A 19 25.50 22.86 29.82
CA ASN A 19 25.66 24.26 30.24
C ASN A 19 26.99 24.81 29.74
N VAL A 20 26.98 26.10 29.37
CA VAL A 20 28.13 27.03 29.26
C VAL A 20 28.68 27.27 27.84
N ILE A 21 28.40 28.48 27.33
CA ILE A 21 29.14 29.40 26.43
C ILE A 21 29.74 28.79 25.13
N THR A 22 29.53 29.51 24.01
CA THR A 22 30.16 29.34 22.67
C THR A 22 31.68 29.08 22.69
N PHE A 23 32.37 29.39 23.79
CA PHE A 23 33.81 29.20 23.99
C PHE A 23 34.21 27.73 24.28
N LEU A 24 33.31 26.88 24.79
CA LEU A 24 33.59 25.45 25.08
C LEU A 24 33.40 24.52 23.87
N PHE A 25 32.97 25.04 22.72
CA PHE A 25 32.73 24.26 21.50
C PHE A 25 33.99 24.01 20.66
N ARG A 26 35.18 24.29 21.20
CA ARG A 26 36.46 23.99 20.57
C ARG A 26 37.09 22.78 21.28
N GLY A 27 37.23 21.68 20.55
CA GLY A 27 37.82 20.44 21.07
C GLY A 27 37.32 19.20 20.34
N THR A 28 37.76 18.04 20.81
CA THR A 28 37.35 16.73 20.30
C THR A 28 36.43 16.02 21.29
N TYR A 29 35.52 15.18 20.78
CA TYR A 29 34.69 14.29 21.58
C TYR A 29 34.80 12.86 21.07
N LEU A 30 34.46 11.89 21.92
CA LEU A 30 34.48 10.47 21.59
C LEU A 30 33.08 10.02 21.17
N VAL A 31 33.00 9.38 20.00
CA VAL A 31 31.78 8.76 19.49
C VAL A 31 31.93 7.25 19.56
N PHE A 32 31.03 6.62 20.30
CA PHE A 32 30.92 5.17 20.43
C PHE A 32 29.93 4.66 19.39
N GLU A 33 30.43 4.11 18.28
CA GLU A 33 29.57 3.58 17.23
C GLU A 33 28.84 2.32 17.71
N LYS A 34 27.51 2.29 17.59
CA LYS A 34 26.64 1.17 18.04
C LYS A 34 26.76 0.83 19.54
N GLY A 35 27.24 1.76 20.36
CA GLY A 35 27.41 1.54 21.79
C GLY A 35 28.62 0.66 22.16
N ASP A 36 29.53 0.41 21.22
CA ASP A 36 30.80 -0.28 21.49
C ASP A 36 31.73 0.65 22.27
N ILE A 37 31.90 0.38 23.56
CA ILE A 37 32.74 1.17 24.49
C ILE A 37 34.23 0.99 24.17
N ASP A 38 34.60 -0.12 23.53
CA ASP A 38 35.99 -0.53 23.33
C ASP A 38 36.62 0.15 22.11
N ARG A 39 35.82 0.77 21.23
CA ARG A 39 36.29 1.41 19.99
C ARG A 39 35.75 2.84 19.80
N PRO A 40 36.13 3.80 20.66
CA PRO A 40 35.73 5.18 20.49
C PRO A 40 36.41 5.82 19.28
N THR A 41 35.64 6.54 18.47
CA THR A 41 36.16 7.36 17.38
C THR A 41 36.22 8.82 17.81
N VAL A 42 37.35 9.48 17.58
CA VAL A 42 37.52 10.90 17.92
C VAL A 42 36.90 11.75 16.81
N LYS A 43 35.96 12.63 17.16
CA LYS A 43 35.37 13.60 16.24
C LYS A 43 35.57 15.03 16.76
N ASN A 44 35.65 15.99 15.83
CA ASN A 44 35.74 17.40 16.18
C ASN A 44 34.37 17.95 16.54
N ARG A 45 34.28 18.71 17.64
CA ARG A 45 33.06 19.43 17.99
C ARG A 45 32.89 20.60 17.01
N THR A 46 31.73 20.67 16.37
CA THR A 46 31.36 21.77 15.48
C THR A 46 29.96 22.25 15.82
N TRP A 47 29.76 23.55 15.88
CA TRP A 47 28.45 24.13 16.06
C TRP A 47 27.74 24.16 14.70
N ALA A 48 26.83 23.20 14.50
CA ALA A 48 26.16 22.99 13.21
C ALA A 48 24.68 23.38 13.33
N ARG A 49 24.23 24.28 12.44
CA ARG A 49 22.82 24.69 12.34
C ARG A 49 21.98 23.58 11.72
N ASN A 50 20.74 23.41 12.18
CA ASN A 50 19.77 22.56 11.51
C ASN A 50 19.47 23.07 10.09
N ASP A 51 19.35 22.16 9.13
CA ASP A 51 19.11 22.51 7.72
C ASP A 51 17.80 23.29 7.53
N PHE A 52 16.81 22.98 8.37
CA PHE A 52 15.48 23.59 8.43
C PHE A 52 15.35 24.40 9.72
N HIS A 53 15.24 25.73 9.61
CA HIS A 53 15.19 26.65 10.74
C HIS A 53 14.26 27.85 10.47
N PHE A 54 13.93 28.63 11.51
CA PHE A 54 12.91 29.69 11.47
C PHE A 54 13.49 31.13 11.58
N ASP A 55 14.77 31.32 11.22
CA ASP A 55 15.46 32.63 11.35
C ASP A 55 14.91 33.68 10.38
N ASP A 56 14.69 33.28 9.12
CA ASP A 56 14.19 34.11 8.03
C ASP A 56 12.84 33.63 7.54
N VAL A 57 11.99 34.54 7.05
CA VAL A 57 10.65 34.20 6.55
C VAL A 57 10.72 33.19 5.40
N ALA A 58 11.67 33.34 4.46
CA ALA A 58 11.82 32.39 3.35
C ALA A 58 12.23 30.98 3.83
N LYS A 59 13.14 30.90 4.81
CA LYS A 59 13.55 29.63 5.42
C LYS A 59 12.42 29.02 6.24
N ALA A 60 11.67 29.82 6.98
CA ALA A 60 10.48 29.39 7.71
C ALA A 60 9.36 28.90 6.78
N MET A 61 9.18 29.50 5.61
CA MET A 61 8.23 28.98 4.61
C MET A 61 8.70 27.63 4.07
N LEU A 62 10.00 27.45 3.84
CA LEU A 62 10.56 26.17 3.42
C LEU A 62 10.37 25.08 4.49
N THR A 63 10.62 25.38 5.77
CA THR A 63 10.41 24.43 6.86
C THR A 63 8.94 24.05 7.03
N LEU A 64 8.02 25.01 6.91
CA LEU A 64 6.59 24.75 6.94
C LEU A 64 6.15 23.94 5.71
N PHE A 65 6.73 24.20 4.54
CA PHE A 65 6.49 23.39 3.35
C PHE A 65 6.90 21.93 3.56
N THR A 66 8.09 21.65 4.10
CA THR A 66 8.50 20.26 4.41
C THR A 66 7.61 19.60 5.46
N VAL A 67 7.10 20.36 6.43
CA VAL A 67 6.12 19.85 7.39
C VAL A 67 4.79 19.52 6.68
N SER A 68 4.36 20.34 5.71
CA SER A 68 3.14 20.11 4.95
C SER A 68 3.19 18.89 4.03
N THR A 69 4.38 18.47 3.59
CA THR A 69 4.59 17.25 2.80
C THR A 69 4.71 16.00 3.67
N PHE A 70 4.62 16.12 4.99
CA PHE A 70 4.83 15.04 5.97
C PHE A 70 6.22 14.39 5.92
N GLU A 71 7.24 15.08 5.40
CA GLU A 71 8.59 14.57 5.31
C GLU A 71 9.47 15.13 6.43
N GLY A 72 10.07 14.25 7.25
CA GLY A 72 11.02 14.67 8.30
C GLY A 72 10.43 15.54 9.43
N TRP A 73 9.12 15.81 9.43
CA TRP A 73 8.45 16.65 10.42
C TRP A 73 8.59 16.17 11.88
N PRO A 74 8.68 14.86 12.22
CA PRO A 74 8.89 14.46 13.61
C PRO A 74 10.26 14.89 14.11
N GLY A 75 11.28 14.85 13.25
CA GLY A 75 12.61 15.37 13.58
C GLY A 75 12.57 16.87 13.88
N LEU A 76 11.90 17.65 13.04
CA LEU A 76 11.72 19.09 13.27
C LEU A 76 10.93 19.40 14.53
N LEU A 77 9.90 18.61 14.81
CA LEU A 77 9.11 18.70 16.03
C LEU A 77 9.99 18.45 17.26
N TYR A 78 10.78 17.39 17.29
CA TYR A 78 11.63 17.07 18.45
C TYR A 78 12.67 18.15 18.71
N VAL A 79 13.38 18.62 17.68
CA VAL A 79 14.34 19.72 17.84
C VAL A 79 13.62 21.01 18.28
N SER A 80 12.37 21.23 17.86
CA SER A 80 11.55 22.36 18.32
C SER A 80 11.09 22.24 19.78
N ILE A 81 10.78 21.03 20.26
CA ILE A 81 10.42 20.78 21.66
C ILE A 81 11.63 21.03 22.59
N ASP A 82 12.82 20.66 22.12
CA ASP A 82 14.05 20.83 22.88
C ASP A 82 14.60 22.26 22.85
N SER A 83 13.93 23.17 22.13
CA SER A 83 14.34 24.57 22.03
C SER A 83 14.24 25.29 23.39
N HIS A 84 15.32 25.95 23.80
CA HIS A 84 15.40 26.73 25.03
C HIS A 84 15.53 28.24 24.76
N ALA A 85 16.76 28.78 24.72
CA ALA A 85 17.07 30.21 24.61
C ALA A 85 17.92 30.52 23.37
N GLU A 86 17.90 31.79 22.92
CA GLU A 86 18.69 32.24 21.76
C GLU A 86 20.19 32.00 21.99
N ASP A 87 20.89 31.44 21.00
CA ASP A 87 22.34 31.09 21.05
C ASP A 87 22.74 29.98 22.05
N TYR A 88 21.79 29.26 22.64
CA TYR A 88 22.04 28.08 23.48
C TYR A 88 21.68 26.79 22.75
N GLY A 89 22.32 25.69 23.15
CA GLY A 89 21.98 24.35 22.68
C GLY A 89 20.61 23.88 23.21
N PRO A 90 20.01 22.85 22.58
CA PRO A 90 18.76 22.25 22.99
C PRO A 90 18.83 21.62 24.39
N ILE A 91 17.74 21.74 25.14
CA ILE A 91 17.51 21.03 26.41
C ILE A 91 16.35 20.07 26.18
N HIS A 92 16.60 18.78 26.42
CA HIS A 92 15.62 17.73 26.17
C HIS A 92 14.29 18.01 26.90
N ASN A 93 13.19 18.00 26.14
CA ASN A 93 11.82 18.20 26.62
C ASN A 93 11.58 19.52 27.38
N PHE A 94 12.25 20.60 26.98
CA PHE A 94 12.09 21.91 27.63
C PHE A 94 10.72 22.57 27.34
N ARG A 95 10.23 22.52 26.09
CA ARG A 95 8.99 23.19 25.66
C ARG A 95 8.05 22.25 24.87
N PRO A 96 7.42 21.26 25.52
CA PRO A 96 6.49 20.35 24.86
C PRO A 96 5.25 21.04 24.25
N ILE A 97 4.88 22.23 24.75
CA ILE A 97 3.76 23.02 24.22
C ILE A 97 3.91 23.38 22.73
N VAL A 98 5.14 23.44 22.22
CA VAL A 98 5.43 23.72 20.81
C VAL A 98 4.85 22.64 19.89
N ALA A 99 4.63 21.42 20.40
CA ALA A 99 3.99 20.36 19.62
C ALA A 99 2.58 20.73 19.15
N ALA A 100 1.82 21.49 19.95
CA ALA A 100 0.48 21.91 19.58
C ALA A 100 0.46 22.77 18.31
N PHE A 101 1.48 23.62 18.11
CA PHE A 101 1.62 24.42 16.90
C PHE A 101 1.73 23.56 15.63
N TYR A 102 2.61 22.55 15.64
CA TYR A 102 2.80 21.65 14.51
C TYR A 102 1.54 20.83 14.20
N ILE A 103 0.87 20.30 15.22
CA ILE A 103 -0.35 19.50 15.04
C ILE A 103 -1.48 20.35 14.46
N ILE A 104 -1.71 21.55 15.01
CA ILE A 104 -2.74 22.46 14.49
C ILE A 104 -2.42 22.87 13.05
N TYR A 105 -1.16 23.22 12.76
CA TYR A 105 -0.71 23.57 11.42
C TYR A 105 -0.97 22.45 10.41
N ILE A 106 -0.59 21.21 10.75
CA ILE A 106 -0.80 20.02 9.93
C ILE A 106 -2.29 19.82 9.61
N ILE A 107 -3.17 19.90 10.62
CA ILE A 107 -4.61 19.70 10.43
C ILE A 107 -5.18 20.75 9.47
N ILE A 108 -4.82 22.02 9.68
CA ILE A 108 -5.32 23.13 8.85
C ILE A 108 -4.86 22.96 7.40
N ILE A 109 -3.56 22.76 7.17
CA ILE A 109 -3.03 22.64 5.81
C ILE A 109 -3.54 21.38 5.11
N ALA A 110 -3.67 20.25 5.81
CA ALA A 110 -4.22 19.03 5.24
C ALA A 110 -5.68 19.23 4.79
N PHE A 111 -6.50 19.91 5.60
CA PHE A 111 -7.89 20.23 5.22
C PHE A 111 -7.94 21.08 3.95
N PHE A 112 -7.12 22.12 3.86
CA PHE A 112 -7.04 22.95 2.66
C PHE A 112 -6.53 22.19 1.43
N MET A 113 -5.48 21.37 1.57
CA MET A 113 -4.93 20.57 0.48
C MET A 113 -5.96 19.61 -0.12
N VAL A 114 -6.71 18.90 0.73
CA VAL A 114 -7.78 18.00 0.29
C VAL A 114 -8.87 18.78 -0.45
N ASN A 115 -9.30 19.92 0.08
CA ASN A 115 -10.35 20.72 -0.54
C ASN A 115 -9.94 21.27 -1.91
N ILE A 116 -8.70 21.74 -2.06
CA ILE A 116 -8.16 22.21 -3.34
C ILE A 116 -8.11 21.06 -4.35
N PHE A 117 -7.60 19.90 -3.93
CA PHE A 117 -7.50 18.73 -4.78
C PHE A 117 -8.88 18.25 -5.25
N VAL A 118 -9.84 18.10 -4.33
CA VAL A 118 -11.21 17.69 -4.65
C VAL A 118 -11.88 18.71 -5.58
N GLY A 119 -11.71 20.01 -5.33
CA GLY A 119 -12.25 21.06 -6.19
C GLY A 119 -11.72 20.98 -7.62
N PHE A 120 -10.40 20.84 -7.79
CA PHE A 120 -9.78 20.70 -9.10
C PHE A 120 -10.24 19.41 -9.83
N VAL A 121 -10.29 18.29 -9.13
CA VAL A 121 -10.71 17.00 -9.69
C VAL A 121 -12.18 17.04 -10.13
N ILE A 122 -13.07 17.61 -9.33
CA ILE A 122 -14.49 17.73 -9.71
C ILE A 122 -14.65 18.62 -10.94
N VAL A 123 -13.99 19.78 -10.97
CA VAL A 123 -14.07 20.71 -12.11
C VAL A 123 -13.55 20.06 -13.40
N THR A 124 -12.45 19.32 -13.33
CA THR A 124 -11.91 18.61 -14.49
C THR A 124 -12.82 17.47 -14.95
N PHE A 125 -13.37 16.66 -14.03
CA PHE A 125 -14.34 15.61 -14.39
C PHE A 125 -15.63 16.16 -14.97
N GLN A 126 -16.12 17.30 -14.47
CA GLN A 126 -17.28 17.97 -15.04
C GLN A 126 -16.96 18.49 -16.44
N ASN A 127 -15.81 19.14 -16.64
CA ASN A 127 -15.42 19.65 -17.95
C ASN A 127 -15.26 18.54 -18.99
N GLU A 128 -14.51 17.48 -18.68
CA GLU A 128 -14.32 16.34 -19.60
C GLU A 128 -15.63 15.55 -19.80
N GLY A 129 -16.37 15.33 -18.71
CA GLY A 129 -17.65 14.63 -18.74
C GLY A 129 -18.72 15.37 -19.52
N GLU A 130 -18.75 16.70 -19.48
CA GLU A 130 -19.71 17.50 -20.26
C GLU A 130 -19.26 17.71 -21.70
N GLN A 131 -17.95 17.82 -21.96
CA GLN A 131 -17.40 18.02 -23.32
C GLN A 131 -17.69 16.86 -24.26
N GLU A 132 -17.66 15.61 -23.78
CA GLU A 132 -18.00 14.43 -24.59
C GLU A 132 -19.48 14.45 -25.05
N TYR A 133 -20.36 15.17 -24.34
CA TYR A 133 -21.80 15.11 -24.54
C TYR A 133 -22.46 16.40 -25.04
N LYS A 134 -21.70 17.49 -25.22
CA LYS A 134 -22.19 18.79 -25.73
C LYS A 134 -22.98 18.73 -27.05
N ASN A 135 -22.77 17.70 -27.87
CA ASN A 135 -23.37 17.56 -29.20
C ASN A 135 -24.52 16.54 -29.29
N CYS A 136 -25.07 16.05 -28.17
CA CYS A 136 -26.15 15.06 -28.20
C CYS A 136 -27.33 15.47 -27.30
N GLU A 137 -28.52 15.51 -27.87
CA GLU A 137 -29.77 15.94 -27.22
C GLU A 137 -30.34 14.94 -26.20
N LEU A 138 -29.72 13.75 -26.04
CA LEU A 138 -30.22 12.70 -25.14
C LEU A 138 -29.62 12.79 -23.73
N ASP A 139 -30.46 12.53 -22.72
CA ASP A 139 -30.06 12.41 -21.31
C ASP A 139 -29.17 11.17 -21.04
N LYS A 140 -28.35 11.20 -19.98
CA LYS A 140 -27.41 10.13 -19.61
C LYS A 140 -28.11 8.78 -19.42
N ASN A 141 -29.29 8.76 -18.82
CA ASN A 141 -30.04 7.52 -18.59
C ASN A 141 -30.57 6.93 -19.90
N GLN A 142 -31.03 7.78 -20.82
CA GLN A 142 -31.53 7.34 -22.12
C GLN A 142 -30.43 6.70 -22.96
N ARG A 143 -29.22 7.29 -22.95
CA ARG A 143 -28.05 6.74 -23.64
C ARG A 143 -27.67 5.37 -23.11
N ASN A 144 -27.57 5.21 -21.79
CA ASN A 144 -27.24 3.92 -21.17
C ASN A 144 -28.24 2.82 -21.57
N CYS A 145 -29.54 3.15 -21.61
CA CYS A 145 -30.58 2.22 -22.04
C CYS A 145 -30.45 1.85 -23.53
N ILE A 146 -30.23 2.84 -24.41
CA ILE A 146 -30.08 2.61 -25.85
C ILE A 146 -28.81 1.80 -26.13
N GLU A 147 -27.70 2.16 -25.50
CA GLU A 147 -26.43 1.46 -25.63
C GLU A 147 -26.54 0.00 -25.16
N PHE A 148 -27.19 -0.24 -24.02
CA PHE A 148 -27.44 -1.59 -23.54
C PHE A 148 -28.29 -2.39 -24.53
N ALA A 149 -29.37 -1.81 -25.02
CA ALA A 149 -30.25 -2.45 -26.00
C ALA A 149 -29.52 -2.78 -27.31
N LEU A 150 -28.68 -1.87 -27.81
CA LEU A 150 -27.91 -2.06 -29.05
C LEU A 150 -26.76 -3.06 -28.87
N LYS A 151 -26.13 -3.13 -27.69
CA LYS A 151 -24.99 -4.02 -27.41
C LYS A 151 -25.40 -5.40 -26.88
N ALA A 152 -26.65 -5.59 -26.49
CA ALA A 152 -27.13 -6.86 -25.93
C ALA A 152 -26.98 -8.01 -26.94
N LYS A 153 -26.21 -9.04 -26.55
CA LYS A 153 -26.08 -10.29 -27.31
C LYS A 153 -26.69 -11.44 -26.52
N PRO A 154 -27.40 -12.38 -27.17
CA PRO A 154 -28.02 -13.50 -26.49
C PRO A 154 -26.98 -14.38 -25.79
N ILE A 155 -27.28 -14.81 -24.57
CA ILE A 155 -26.41 -15.70 -23.79
C ILE A 155 -26.48 -17.10 -24.40
N ARG A 156 -25.35 -17.60 -24.95
CA ARG A 156 -25.27 -18.97 -25.47
C ARG A 156 -25.14 -19.97 -24.32
N ARG A 157 -26.20 -20.74 -24.03
CA ARG A 157 -26.19 -21.84 -23.05
C ARG A 157 -25.87 -23.16 -23.74
N TYR A 158 -24.83 -23.87 -23.28
CA TYR A 158 -24.45 -25.19 -23.83
C TYR A 158 -25.27 -26.30 -23.17
N ILE A 159 -25.89 -27.17 -23.97
CA ILE A 159 -26.64 -28.35 -23.51
C ILE A 159 -26.08 -29.58 -24.24
N PRO A 160 -25.45 -30.54 -23.54
CA PRO A 160 -24.89 -31.74 -24.17
C PRO A 160 -25.99 -32.71 -24.63
N LYS A 161 -25.77 -33.37 -25.78
CA LYS A 161 -26.75 -34.31 -26.40
C LYS A 161 -26.58 -35.77 -25.95
N HIS A 162 -25.37 -36.18 -25.55
CA HIS A 162 -25.07 -37.58 -25.22
C HIS A 162 -25.35 -37.90 -23.74
N ARG A 163 -25.88 -39.10 -23.44
CA ARG A 163 -26.34 -39.49 -22.08
C ARG A 163 -25.23 -39.46 -21.03
N ILE A 164 -24.05 -39.99 -21.32
CA ILE A 164 -22.91 -39.99 -20.38
C ILE A 164 -22.38 -38.56 -20.16
N GLN A 165 -22.27 -37.78 -21.24
CA GLN A 165 -21.79 -36.40 -21.17
C GLN A 165 -22.77 -35.51 -20.39
N TYR A 166 -24.08 -35.73 -20.54
CA TYR A 166 -25.10 -35.03 -19.78
C TYR A 166 -25.00 -35.30 -18.28
N LYS A 167 -24.76 -36.56 -17.87
CA LYS A 167 -24.55 -36.89 -16.45
C LYS A 167 -23.33 -36.16 -15.86
N VAL A 168 -22.21 -36.17 -16.57
CA VAL A 168 -20.98 -35.46 -16.13
C VAL A 168 -21.20 -33.95 -16.11
N TRP A 169 -21.84 -33.38 -17.14
CA TRP A 169 -22.16 -31.96 -17.19
C TRP A 169 -23.10 -31.52 -16.08
N TRP A 170 -24.12 -32.34 -15.77
CA TRP A 170 -25.06 -32.05 -14.69
C TRP A 170 -24.37 -32.07 -13.32
N PHE A 171 -23.43 -33.00 -13.11
CA PHE A 171 -22.62 -33.06 -11.89
C PHE A 171 -21.69 -31.84 -11.76
N VAL A 172 -20.93 -31.52 -12.80
CA VAL A 172 -19.96 -30.41 -12.80
C VAL A 172 -20.63 -29.04 -12.71
N THR A 173 -21.86 -28.90 -13.23
CA THR A 173 -22.63 -27.64 -13.17
C THR A 173 -23.49 -27.56 -11.89
N SER A 174 -23.39 -28.54 -10.99
CA SER A 174 -24.18 -28.55 -9.75
C SER A 174 -23.62 -27.55 -8.73
N GLN A 175 -24.52 -26.86 -8.03
CA GLN A 175 -24.17 -25.96 -6.91
C GLN A 175 -23.28 -26.63 -5.84
N PRO A 176 -23.53 -27.88 -5.36
CA PRO A 176 -22.66 -28.49 -4.36
C PRO A 176 -21.23 -28.70 -4.86
N PHE A 177 -21.03 -29.06 -6.13
CA PHE A 177 -19.69 -29.19 -6.71
C PHE A 177 -18.96 -27.84 -6.73
N GLU A 178 -19.64 -26.75 -7.10
CA GLU A 178 -19.06 -25.41 -7.05
C GLU A 178 -18.65 -25.00 -5.63
N TYR A 179 -19.50 -25.27 -4.62
CA TYR A 179 -19.16 -24.99 -3.22
C TYR A 179 -17.98 -25.82 -2.71
N THR A 180 -17.88 -27.11 -3.09
CA THR A 180 -16.73 -27.95 -2.73
C THR A 180 -15.42 -27.38 -3.28
N ILE A 181 -15.39 -26.98 -4.56
CA ILE A 181 -14.20 -26.38 -5.16
C ILE A 181 -13.86 -25.04 -4.50
N PHE A 182 -14.86 -24.21 -4.19
CA PHE A 182 -14.66 -22.95 -3.49
C PHE A 182 -14.02 -23.15 -2.10
N ILE A 183 -14.52 -24.12 -1.33
CA ILE A 183 -13.96 -24.46 0.00
C ILE A 183 -12.52 -24.97 -0.15
N LEU A 184 -12.24 -25.81 -1.15
CA LEU A 184 -10.88 -26.31 -1.39
C LEU A 184 -9.90 -25.19 -1.77
N ILE A 185 -10.33 -24.20 -2.56
CA ILE A 185 -9.52 -23.00 -2.85
C ILE A 185 -9.20 -22.25 -1.55
N MET A 186 -10.21 -22.04 -0.69
CA MET A 186 -10.01 -21.35 0.59
C MET A 186 -9.02 -22.10 1.48
N ILE A 187 -9.15 -23.43 1.62
CA ILE A 187 -8.22 -24.22 2.43
C ILE A 187 -6.81 -24.18 1.83
N ASN A 188 -6.66 -24.29 0.50
CA ASN A 188 -5.36 -24.17 -0.17
C ASN A 188 -4.69 -22.80 0.10
N THR A 189 -5.45 -21.70 0.04
CA THR A 189 -4.90 -20.38 0.38
C THR A 189 -4.43 -20.28 1.83
N ILE A 190 -5.15 -20.89 2.76
CA ILE A 190 -4.75 -20.95 4.18
C ILE A 190 -3.48 -21.79 4.33
N THR A 191 -3.40 -22.94 3.65
CA THR A 191 -2.20 -23.79 3.64
C THR A 191 -0.95 -23.04 3.16
N LEU A 192 -1.08 -22.24 2.11
CA LEU A 192 0.03 -21.41 1.61
C LEU A 192 0.41 -20.31 2.62
N ALA A 193 -0.58 -19.70 3.28
CA ALA A 193 -0.36 -18.66 4.29
C ALA A 193 0.23 -19.18 5.61
N MET A 194 0.10 -20.47 5.92
CA MET A 194 0.62 -21.08 7.13
C MET A 194 2.14 -21.35 7.11
N LYS A 195 2.81 -21.18 5.96
CA LYS A 195 4.28 -21.33 5.87
C LYS A 195 4.98 -20.24 6.69
N PHE A 196 5.91 -20.62 7.56
CA PHE A 196 6.68 -19.68 8.38
C PHE A 196 8.19 -20.01 8.39
N HIS A 197 9.01 -19.01 8.75
CA HIS A 197 10.46 -19.15 8.76
C HIS A 197 10.95 -20.05 9.91
N ARG A 198 11.88 -20.98 9.62
CA ARG A 198 12.40 -22.01 10.55
C ARG A 198 11.35 -23.04 11.03
N GLN A 199 10.48 -23.46 10.12
CA GLN A 199 9.54 -24.56 10.37
C GLN A 199 10.23 -25.93 10.52
N PRO A 200 9.72 -26.83 11.39
CA PRO A 200 10.28 -28.16 11.56
C PRO A 200 10.00 -29.04 10.31
N GLN A 201 10.94 -29.94 9.97
CA GLN A 201 10.87 -30.74 8.74
C GLN A 201 9.57 -31.54 8.58
N ILE A 202 9.02 -32.05 9.69
CA ILE A 202 7.75 -32.80 9.69
C ILE A 202 6.59 -31.92 9.22
N TYR A 203 6.57 -30.65 9.63
CA TYR A 203 5.54 -29.69 9.25
C TYR A 203 5.65 -29.33 7.78
N THR A 204 6.87 -29.11 7.27
CA THR A 204 7.12 -28.89 5.83
C THR A 204 6.61 -30.06 4.99
N ASN A 205 6.99 -31.29 5.35
CA ASN A 205 6.57 -32.47 4.61
C ASN A 205 5.04 -32.63 4.59
N ALA A 206 4.35 -32.34 5.71
CA ALA A 206 2.89 -32.39 5.78
C ALA A 206 2.22 -31.34 4.88
N LEU A 207 2.73 -30.10 4.88
CA LEU A 207 2.23 -29.04 3.99
C LEU A 207 2.46 -29.38 2.52
N ASP A 208 3.60 -29.98 2.17
CA ASP A 208 3.91 -30.35 0.78
C ASP A 208 3.03 -31.50 0.28
N VAL A 209 2.77 -32.52 1.10
CA VAL A 209 1.80 -33.57 0.78
C VAL A 209 0.40 -32.98 0.55
N LEU A 210 0.00 -32.03 1.41
CA LEU A 210 -1.31 -31.40 1.33
C LEU A 210 -1.44 -30.51 0.07
N ASN A 211 -0.38 -29.80 -0.31
CA ASN A 211 -0.31 -29.06 -1.59
C ASN A 211 -0.38 -30.00 -2.81
N MET A 212 0.27 -31.17 -2.74
CA MET A 212 0.20 -32.17 -3.80
C MET A 212 -1.21 -32.74 -3.95
N ILE A 213 -1.92 -32.98 -2.84
CA ILE A 213 -3.33 -33.41 -2.86
C ILE A 213 -4.22 -32.35 -3.51
N PHE A 214 -4.08 -31.07 -3.14
CA PHE A 214 -4.85 -30.01 -3.76
C PHE A 214 -4.61 -29.91 -5.26
N THR A 215 -3.35 -30.01 -5.68
CA THR A 215 -2.98 -30.03 -7.10
C THR A 215 -3.66 -31.17 -7.85
N ALA A 216 -3.69 -32.38 -7.29
CA ALA A 216 -4.37 -33.53 -7.87
C ALA A 216 -5.89 -33.33 -7.97
N VAL A 217 -6.52 -32.76 -6.95
CA VAL A 217 -7.97 -32.48 -6.93
C VAL A 217 -8.34 -31.42 -7.98
N PHE A 218 -7.55 -30.35 -8.11
CA PHE A 218 -7.77 -29.33 -9.15
C PHE A 218 -7.51 -29.89 -10.56
N ALA A 219 -6.53 -30.78 -10.73
CA ALA A 219 -6.31 -31.45 -12.01
C ALA A 219 -7.50 -32.36 -12.39
N LEU A 220 -8.07 -33.10 -11.44
CA LEU A 220 -9.27 -33.91 -11.68
C LEU A 220 -10.49 -33.04 -12.01
N GLU A 221 -10.67 -31.92 -11.30
CA GLU A 221 -11.71 -30.93 -11.61
C GLU A 221 -11.62 -30.43 -13.05
N PHE A 222 -10.41 -30.11 -13.51
CA PHE A 222 -10.15 -29.67 -14.87
C PHE A 222 -10.53 -30.76 -15.89
N VAL A 223 -10.15 -32.02 -15.63
CA VAL A 223 -10.51 -33.17 -16.48
C VAL A 223 -12.03 -33.35 -16.55
N PHE A 224 -12.75 -33.24 -15.43
CA PHE A 224 -14.20 -33.35 -15.40
C PHE A 224 -14.89 -32.21 -16.17
N LYS A 225 -14.39 -30.97 -16.06
CA LYS A 225 -14.87 -29.83 -16.86
C LYS A 225 -14.63 -30.04 -18.35
N LEU A 226 -13.46 -30.55 -18.74
CA LEU A 226 -13.17 -30.89 -20.14
C LEU A 226 -14.09 -31.99 -20.69
N ALA A 227 -14.37 -33.03 -19.89
CA ALA A 227 -15.29 -34.10 -20.28
C ALA A 227 -16.75 -33.60 -20.42
N ALA A 228 -17.18 -32.67 -19.56
CA ALA A 228 -18.50 -32.04 -19.64
C ALA A 228 -18.65 -31.14 -20.88
N PHE A 229 -17.65 -30.31 -21.16
CA PHE A 229 -17.65 -29.33 -22.26
C PHE A 229 -16.69 -29.78 -23.37
N ARG A 230 -17.13 -30.74 -24.22
CA ARG A 230 -16.38 -31.29 -25.37
C ARG A 230 -15.42 -30.26 -25.99
N PHE A 231 -14.15 -30.63 -26.27
CA PHE A 231 -13.02 -29.77 -26.70
C PHE A 231 -13.36 -28.53 -27.57
N LYS A 232 -14.28 -28.64 -28.53
CA LYS A 232 -14.70 -27.56 -29.44
C LYS A 232 -15.47 -26.40 -28.75
N VAL A 233 -16.11 -26.68 -27.60
CA VAL A 233 -16.81 -25.68 -26.76
C VAL A 233 -15.90 -25.18 -25.64
N SER A 234 -14.99 -26.01 -25.11
CA SER A 234 -13.98 -25.60 -24.13
C SER A 234 -13.13 -24.42 -24.64
N SER A 235 -12.67 -24.45 -25.90
CA SER A 235 -11.93 -23.34 -26.51
C SER A 235 -12.73 -22.04 -26.65
N SER A 236 -14.06 -22.13 -26.74
CA SER A 236 -14.95 -20.96 -26.84
C SER A 236 -15.36 -20.43 -25.46
N PHE A 237 -15.52 -21.33 -24.48
CA PHE A 237 -15.84 -20.99 -23.09
C PHE A 237 -14.62 -20.39 -22.37
N LEU A 238 -13.42 -20.91 -22.62
CA LEU A 238 -12.16 -20.32 -22.15
C LEU A 238 -12.00 -18.89 -22.69
N LYS A 239 -12.29 -18.68 -23.99
CA LYS A 239 -12.31 -17.34 -24.62
C LYS A 239 -13.37 -16.41 -24.02
N ILE A 240 -14.55 -16.91 -23.67
CA ILE A 240 -15.64 -16.09 -23.09
C ILE A 240 -15.37 -15.73 -21.63
N SER A 241 -14.79 -16.64 -20.82
CA SER A 241 -14.33 -16.30 -19.46
C SER A 241 -13.24 -15.23 -19.50
N TYR A 242 -12.24 -15.38 -20.39
CA TYR A 242 -11.18 -14.38 -20.58
C TYR A 242 -11.73 -13.00 -21.01
N HIS A 243 -12.72 -12.97 -21.90
CA HIS A 243 -13.26 -11.73 -22.47
C HIS A 243 -14.28 -11.00 -21.56
N LYS A 244 -14.78 -11.65 -20.49
CA LYS A 244 -15.71 -11.04 -19.53
C LYS A 244 -15.06 -10.55 -18.24
N GLY A 245 -13.73 -10.52 -18.15
CA GLY A 245 -13.02 -10.04 -16.95
C GLY A 245 -13.30 -10.88 -15.69
N LYS A 246 -13.97 -12.03 -15.83
CA LYS A 246 -13.96 -13.06 -14.81
C LYS A 246 -12.68 -13.82 -15.02
N SER A 247 -11.58 -13.34 -14.43
CA SER A 247 -10.43 -14.21 -14.14
C SER A 247 -11.04 -15.48 -13.59
N CYS A 248 -10.90 -16.59 -14.32
CA CYS A 248 -11.37 -17.86 -13.82
C CYS A 248 -10.42 -18.13 -12.66
N PRO A 249 -10.82 -17.97 -11.39
CA PRO A 249 -9.87 -17.98 -10.27
C PRO A 249 -9.17 -19.33 -10.20
N VAL A 250 -9.81 -20.38 -10.73
CA VAL A 250 -9.22 -21.71 -10.94
C VAL A 250 -7.99 -21.66 -11.84
N ILE A 251 -7.99 -20.92 -12.95
CA ILE A 251 -6.84 -20.84 -13.88
C ILE A 251 -5.73 -20.00 -13.26
N GLU A 252 -6.06 -18.90 -12.59
CA GLU A 252 -5.08 -18.01 -11.95
C GLU A 252 -4.42 -18.68 -10.74
N VAL A 253 -5.19 -19.39 -9.91
CA VAL A 253 -4.70 -20.23 -8.81
C VAL A 253 -3.90 -21.42 -9.34
N PHE A 254 -4.31 -22.04 -10.45
CA PHE A 254 -3.50 -23.09 -11.08
C PHE A 254 -2.17 -22.54 -11.60
N TYR A 255 -2.15 -21.38 -12.25
CA TYR A 255 -0.91 -20.75 -12.73
C TYR A 255 -0.01 -20.25 -11.60
N THR A 256 -0.56 -19.72 -10.51
CA THR A 256 0.24 -19.32 -9.33
C THR A 256 0.74 -20.52 -8.54
N SER A 257 -0.08 -21.55 -8.32
CA SER A 257 0.37 -22.79 -7.68
C SER A 257 1.39 -23.56 -8.54
N PHE A 258 1.28 -23.50 -9.87
CA PHE A 258 2.26 -24.13 -10.78
C PHE A 258 3.56 -23.32 -10.91
N SER A 259 3.50 -21.97 -10.90
CA SER A 259 4.70 -21.11 -10.90
C SER A 259 5.49 -21.23 -9.60
N VAL A 260 4.82 -21.35 -8.45
CA VAL A 260 5.45 -21.53 -7.13
C VAL A 260 6.05 -22.93 -6.95
N HIS A 261 5.86 -23.85 -7.90
CA HIS A 261 6.46 -25.20 -7.89
C HIS A 261 7.56 -25.38 -8.94
N ILE A 262 7.81 -24.39 -9.80
CA ILE A 262 8.91 -24.39 -10.78
C ILE A 262 10.12 -23.56 -10.30
N GLU A 263 9.99 -22.83 -9.20
CA GLU A 263 11.11 -22.28 -8.40
C GLU A 263 11.24 -23.04 -7.07
#